data_AF-A0A6P0Y5S9-F1
#
_entry.id   AF-A0A6P0Y5S9-F1
#
_cell.length_a   1.000
_cell.length_b   1.000
_cell.length_c   1.000
_cell.angle_alpha   90.00
_cell.angle_beta   90.00
_cell.angle_gamma   90.00
#
_symmetry.space_group_name_H-M   'P 1'
#
loop_
_entity.id
_entity.type
_entity.pdbx_description
1 polymer ?
#
loop_
_entity_poly.entity_id
_entity_poly.type
_entity_poly.pdbx_seq_one_letter_code
_entity_poly.pdbx_strand_id
1 'polypeptide(L)' 'MAMQADGNLVIYADGGRVLWASNTHGNPGAFLAIQQDGNVVVYTNRGVPLWSTGTNGR' A
#
# COMPACT_ATOMS: atom_id res chain seq x y z
N MET A 1 2.97 -3.23 -10.19
CA MET A 1 2.41 -2.64 -8.96
C MET A 1 2.69 -1.15 -8.98
N ALA A 2 1.74 -0.31 -8.55
CA ALA A 2 1.92 1.12 -8.44
C ALA A 2 1.21 1.68 -7.21
N MET A 3 1.84 2.65 -6.56
CA MET A 3 1.18 3.54 -5.61
C MET A 3 0.53 4.68 -6.42
N GLN A 4 -0.80 4.69 -6.47
CA GLN A 4 -1.56 5.68 -7.23
C GLN A 4 -1.62 7.02 -6.49
N ALA A 5 -1.86 8.11 -7.22
CA ALA A 5 -1.91 9.46 -6.68
C ALA A 5 -3.06 9.67 -5.67
N ASP A 6 -4.12 8.87 -5.75
CA ASP A 6 -5.26 8.87 -4.83
C ASP A 6 -4.96 8.16 -3.49
N GLY A 7 -3.76 7.57 -3.35
CA GLY A 7 -3.37 6.85 -2.15
C GLY A 7 -3.67 5.36 -2.16
N ASN A 8 -4.02 4.76 -3.31
CA ASN A 8 -4.25 3.33 -3.43
C ASN A 8 -3.00 2.58 -3.92
N LEU A 9 -2.64 1.47 -3.28
CA LEU A 9 -1.63 0.55 -3.80
C LEU A 9 -2.32 -0.51 -4.65
N VAL A 10 -1.97 -0.59 -5.94
CA VAL A 10 -2.64 -1.50 -6.88
C VAL A 10 -1.63 -2.41 -7.58
N ILE A 11 -1.97 -3.69 -7.67
CA ILE A 11 -1.25 -4.69 -8.46
C ILE A 11 -2.03 -4.93 -9.75
N TYR A 12 -1.32 -4.82 -10.87
CA TYR A 12 -1.88 -5.01 -12.20
C TYR A 12 -1.26 -6.24 -12.86
N ALA A 13 -2.03 -6.90 -13.71
CA ALA A 13 -1.54 -7.80 -14.73
C ALA A 13 -1.05 -7.00 -15.94
N ASP A 14 -0.45 -7.72 -16.90
CA ASP A 14 -0.16 -7.17 -18.22
C ASP A 14 -1.43 -6.61 -18.87
N GLY A 15 -1.28 -5.49 -19.58
CA GLY A 15 -2.40 -4.75 -20.16
C GLY A 15 -3.22 -3.91 -19.17
N GLY A 16 -2.77 -3.78 -17.91
CA GLY A 16 -3.37 -2.84 -16.95
C GLY A 16 -4.62 -3.37 -16.23
N ARG A 17 -4.95 -4.66 -16.35
CA ARG A 17 -6.03 -5.27 -15.57
C ARG A 17 -5.65 -5.31 -14.09
N VAL A 18 -6.52 -4.81 -13.21
CA VAL A 18 -6.33 -4.88 -11.75
C VAL A 18 -6.43 -6.33 -11.29
N LEU A 19 -5.41 -6.80 -10.54
CA LEU A 19 -5.40 -8.08 -9.87
C LEU A 19 -5.76 -7.96 -8.39
N TRP A 20 -5.32 -6.87 -7.75
CA TRP A 20 -5.53 -6.63 -6.32
C TRP A 20 -5.33 -5.15 -5.99
N ALA A 21 -5.99 -4.65 -4.94
CA ALA A 21 -5.81 -3.30 -4.41
C ALA A 21 -5.85 -3.28 -2.86
N SER A 22 -5.11 -2.36 -2.25
CA SER A 22 -5.13 -2.12 -0.79
C SER A 22 -6.42 -1.45 -0.31
N ASN A 23 -7.20 -0.87 -1.23
CA ASN A 23 -8.42 -0.11 -0.94
C ASN A 23 -8.18 1.09 -0.01
N THR A 24 -7.04 1.77 -0.19
CA THR A 24 -6.63 2.93 0.61
C THR A 24 -6.83 4.27 -0.10
N HIS A 25 -7.61 4.27 -1.20
CA HIS A 25 -7.94 5.48 -1.96
C HIS A 25 -8.58 6.58 -1.07
N GLY A 26 -8.37 7.84 -1.43
CA GLY A 26 -8.77 9.00 -0.62
C GLY A 26 -7.69 9.49 0.34
N ASN A 27 -6.47 8.94 0.25
CA ASN A 27 -5.32 9.30 1.06
C ASN A 27 -4.17 9.79 0.17
N PRO A 28 -4.31 10.93 -0.52
CA PRO A 28 -3.28 11.43 -1.43
C PRO A 28 -1.94 11.63 -0.70
N GLY A 29 -0.86 11.20 -1.35
CA GLY A 29 0.48 11.18 -0.76
C GLY A 29 0.73 10.05 0.23
N ALA A 30 -0.19 9.08 0.35
CA ALA A 30 0.10 7.83 1.02
C ALA A 30 1.29 7.12 0.37
N PHE A 31 2.01 6.34 1.16
CA PHE A 31 3.22 5.66 0.73
C PHE A 31 3.30 4.24 1.30
N LEU A 32 3.99 3.37 0.57
CA LEU A 32 4.33 2.02 1.00
C LEU A 32 5.66 2.04 1.75
N ALA A 33 5.72 1.38 2.91
CA ALA A 33 6.95 1.17 3.66
C ALA A 33 7.13 -0.31 4.00
N ILE A 34 8.38 -0.77 3.91
CA ILE A 34 8.81 -2.06 4.45
C ILE A 34 9.47 -1.74 5.79
N GLN A 35 8.88 -2.21 6.86
CA GLN A 35 9.36 -2.00 8.22
C GLN A 35 10.51 -2.97 8.55
N GLN A 36 11.30 -2.64 9.57
CA GLN A 36 12.42 -3.48 10.01
C GLN A 36 11.99 -4.85 10.54
N ASP A 37 10.75 -4.96 11.03
CA ASP A 37 10.14 -6.21 11.51
C ASP A 37 9.65 -7.12 10.36
N GLY A 38 9.84 -6.73 9.10
CA GLY A 38 9.40 -7.49 7.93
C GLY A 38 7.94 -7.24 7.52
N ASN A 39 7.25 -6.31 8.17
CA ASN A 39 5.91 -5.92 7.76
C ASN A 39 5.94 -4.96 6.57
N VAL A 40 4.94 -5.08 5.70
CA VAL A 40 4.71 -4.12 4.61
C VAL A 40 3.44 -3.36 4.92
N VAL A 41 3.54 -2.04 5.01
CA VAL A 41 2.46 -1.16 5.49
C VAL A 41 2.27 0.00 4.53
N VAL A 42 1.01 0.32 4.23
CA VAL A 42 0.63 1.58 3.58
C VAL A 42 0.31 2.59 4.66
N TYR A 43 0.97 3.74 4.61
CA TYR A 43 0.76 4.87 5.52
C TYR A 43 0.14 6.04 4.80
N THR A 44 -0.66 6.84 5.50
CA THR A 44 -0.95 8.22 5.07
C THR A 44 0.34 9.04 4.98
N ASN A 45 0.28 10.20 4.34
CA ASN A 45 1.39 11.16 4.34
C ASN A 45 1.79 11.69 5.73
N ARG A 46 0.98 11.41 6.78
CA ARG A 46 1.27 11.75 8.19
C ARG A 46 1.80 10.57 8.99
N GLY A 47 2.07 9.43 8.35
CA GLY A 47 2.57 8.23 9.03
C GLY A 47 1.51 7.43 9.80
N VAL A 48 0.21 7.64 9.50
CA VAL A 48 -0.88 6.82 10.08
C VAL A 48 -1.07 5.56 9.24
N PRO A 49 -1.04 4.34 9.82
CA PRO A 49 -1.19 3.11 9.04
C PRO A 49 -2.61 2.96 8.51
N LEU A 50 -2.73 2.57 7.24
CA LEU A 50 -4.01 2.34 6.54
C LEU A 50 -4.24 0.85 6.23
N TRP A 51 -3.18 0.12 5.89
CA TRP A 51 -3.22 -1.29 5.54
C TRP A 51 -1.88 -1.97 5.82
N SER A 52 -1.86 -3.27 6.08
CA SER A 52 -0.64 -4.05 6.33
C SER A 52 -0.77 -5.49 5.82
N THR A 53 0.36 -6.09 5.41
CA THR A 53 0.45 -7.54 5.11
C THR A 53 0.33 -8.43 6.35
N GLY A 54 0.55 -7.90 7.55
CA GLY A 54 0.58 -8.67 8.79
C GLY A 54 1.77 -9.63 8.88
N THR A 55 2.88 -9.31 8.20
CA THR A 55 4.09 -10.16 8.14
C THR A 55 5.18 -9.72 9.10
N ASN A 56 4.86 -8.87 10.09
CA ASN A 56 5.79 -8.58 11.18
C ASN A 56 6.20 -9.90 11.86
N GLY A 57 7.50 -10.18 11.85
CA GLY A 57 8.08 -11.33 12.55
C GLY A 57 7.69 -11.30 14.02
N ARG A 58 7.36 -12.47 14.58
CA ARG A 58 7.28 -12.65 16.03
C ARG A 58 8.68 -12.74 16.62
#